data_AF-A0A1Q2MES6-F1
#
_entry.id   AF-A0A1Q2MES6-F1
#
_cell.length_a   1.000
_cell.length_b   1.000
_cell.length_c   1.000
_cell.angle_alpha   90.00
_cell.angle_beta   90.00
_cell.angle_gamma   90.00
#
_symmetry.space_group_name_H-M   'P 1'
#
loop_
_entity.id
_entity.type
_entity.pdbx_description
1 polymer ?
#
loop_
_entity_poly.entity_id
_entity_poly.type
_entity_poly.pdbx_seq_one_letter_code
_entity_poly.pdbx_strand_id
1 'polypeptide(L)'
;MFLFWNIRYFDSRDKKYKDRGLSLDTGTLDLPTRLAIEAVYETKESSYNREFLRWRQLFSECNLEDISSSHGHYNNIGSIFIIDYFEDENGNEITLSEISRITSGDANSIIFPAGTPPHYVEYALSPDKKLNISDLSFNQEEIKALAYFKRDLDNLIQTAFFKERSPATLSSTSNQFKLTTSVTEEEIKSFILVYRRFYMVSEPYNFNKTVELFCEKLPSHPLIKWIRATEQEYLHHLDNIPSFTPQTNNSQISFKVKRLIDVFLYTQYVHQPDERRARQYAECLAVLNRNEDYLLWLFLSEIKISAIHIYNAGKCIVGVFNRYCKENVISNAIVDIVSSGSGIGSQEKQAHKEQRIFTAKVEELAEHLWREDGCPEVGTRFYRKQAEEQLRKLLKEHK
;
A
#
# COMPACT_ATOMS: atom_id res chain seq x y z
N MET A 1 17.41 5.06 19.09
CA MET A 1 15.97 4.78 18.88
C MET A 1 15.67 3.44 19.53
N PHE A 2 14.48 3.24 20.10
CA PHE A 2 14.10 1.94 20.66
C PHE A 2 13.07 1.27 19.74
N LEU A 3 13.36 0.04 19.28
CA LEU A 3 12.50 -0.70 18.37
C LEU A 3 11.88 -1.90 19.07
N PHE A 4 10.55 -2.03 18.94
CA PHE A 4 9.79 -3.20 19.39
C PHE A 4 9.39 -4.05 18.21
N TRP A 5 9.42 -5.37 18.42
CA TRP A 5 8.90 -6.31 17.46
C TRP A 5 8.16 -7.43 18.20
N ASN A 6 6.85 -7.51 17.96
CA ASN A 6 6.08 -8.65 18.42
C ASN A 6 5.99 -9.68 17.30
N ILE A 7 6.50 -10.90 17.55
CA ILE A 7 6.47 -12.00 16.60
C ILE A 7 5.50 -13.04 17.10
N ARG A 8 4.57 -13.44 16.23
CA ARG A 8 3.71 -14.59 16.50
C ARG A 8 4.49 -15.86 16.16
N TYR A 9 4.61 -16.77 17.12
CA TYR A 9 5.19 -18.08 16.91
C TYR A 9 4.17 -19.19 17.14
N PHE A 10 4.40 -20.35 16.53
CA PHE A 10 3.55 -21.52 16.65
C PHE A 10 4.31 -22.64 17.38
N ASP A 11 3.77 -23.10 18.51
CA ASP A 11 4.36 -24.18 19.30
C ASP A 11 3.79 -25.53 18.83
N SER A 12 4.65 -26.34 18.21
CA SER A 12 4.26 -27.62 17.63
C SER A 12 3.78 -28.65 18.66
N ARG A 13 4.18 -28.51 19.93
CA ARG A 13 3.94 -29.49 21.00
C ARG A 13 2.52 -29.40 21.54
N ASP A 14 2.02 -28.17 21.70
CA ASP A 14 0.66 -27.90 22.18
C ASP A 14 -0.28 -27.39 21.08
N LYS A 15 0.23 -27.19 19.86
CA LYS A 15 -0.48 -26.73 18.66
C LYS A 15 -1.15 -25.36 18.85
N LYS A 16 -0.52 -24.45 19.58
CA LYS A 16 -1.06 -23.10 19.84
C LYS A 16 -0.16 -22.00 19.30
N TYR A 17 -0.79 -20.90 18.90
CA TYR A 17 -0.10 -19.63 18.66
C TYR A 17 0.23 -18.96 20.00
N LYS A 18 1.44 -18.44 20.08
CA LYS A 18 1.98 -17.66 21.19
C LYS A 18 2.70 -16.44 20.62
N ASP A 19 2.94 -15.44 21.45
CA ASP A 19 3.62 -14.21 21.03
C ASP A 19 4.98 -14.12 21.72
N ARG A 20 6.00 -13.65 20.99
CA ARG A 20 7.36 -13.39 21.47
C ARG A 20 7.63 -11.90 21.34
N GLY A 21 7.78 -11.23 22.49
CA GLY A 21 8.17 -9.83 22.54
C GLY A 21 9.67 -9.70 22.33
N LEU A 22 10.06 -8.88 21.36
CA LEU A 22 11.45 -8.54 21.10
C LEU A 22 11.69 -7.04 21.16
N SER A 23 12.90 -6.67 21.55
CA SER A 23 13.35 -5.28 21.58
C SER A 23 14.77 -5.12 21.08
N LEU A 24 15.04 -3.93 20.57
CA LEU A 24 16.37 -3.47 20.18
C LEU A 24 16.52 -1.99 20.55
N ASP A 25 17.47 -1.70 21.44
CA ASP A 25 17.95 -0.34 21.64
C ASP A 25 19.05 -0.04 20.63
N THR A 26 18.73 0.72 19.57
CA THR A 26 19.71 1.08 18.53
C THR A 26 20.83 1.97 19.07
N GLY A 27 20.64 2.60 20.24
CA GLY A 27 21.68 3.39 20.91
C GLY A 27 22.84 2.53 21.45
N THR A 28 22.64 1.23 21.61
CA THR A 28 23.68 0.27 22.06
C THR A 28 24.55 -0.27 20.94
N LEU A 29 24.17 0.00 19.68
CA LEU A 29 24.87 -0.49 18.50
C LEU A 29 26.02 0.44 18.08
N ASP A 30 26.97 -0.10 17.33
CA ASP A 30 27.93 0.75 16.61
C ASP A 30 27.19 1.68 15.65
N LEU A 31 27.74 2.88 15.46
CA LEU A 31 27.05 3.92 14.70
C LEU A 31 26.68 3.48 13.26
N PRO A 32 27.57 2.83 12.47
CA PRO A 32 27.20 2.32 11.16
C PRO A 32 25.97 1.38 11.18
N THR A 33 25.94 0.41 12.09
CA THR A 33 24.80 -0.51 12.23
C THR A 33 23.53 0.23 12.67
N ARG A 34 23.65 1.14 13.66
CA ARG A 34 22.54 2.00 14.12
C ARG A 34 21.90 2.75 12.95
N LEU A 35 22.72 3.44 12.15
CA LEU A 35 22.25 4.25 11.04
C LEU A 35 21.65 3.42 9.90
N ALA A 36 22.16 2.22 9.65
CA ALA A 36 21.59 1.32 8.65
C ALA A 36 20.18 0.84 9.05
N ILE A 37 20.00 0.43 10.31
CA ILE A 37 18.70 0.00 10.85
C ILE A 37 17.71 1.17 10.88
N GLU A 38 18.16 2.35 11.33
CA GLU A 38 17.36 3.58 11.32
C GLU A 38 16.96 4.00 9.91
N ALA A 39 17.86 3.89 8.93
CA ALA A 39 17.55 4.17 7.53
C ALA A 39 16.44 3.25 6.99
N VAL A 40 16.54 1.94 7.21
CA VAL A 40 15.50 0.98 6.78
C VAL A 40 14.19 1.17 7.54
N TYR A 41 14.26 1.60 8.79
CA TYR A 41 13.08 1.98 9.57
C TYR A 41 12.40 3.25 9.03
N GLU A 42 13.18 4.25 8.60
CA GLU A 42 12.69 5.55 8.13
C GLU A 42 12.24 5.51 6.66
N THR A 43 12.75 4.60 5.83
CA THR A 43 12.36 4.48 4.42
C THR A 43 10.98 3.85 4.20
N LYS A 44 10.41 3.18 5.21
CA LYS A 44 9.08 2.52 5.25
C LYS A 44 8.22 2.68 3.98
N GLU A 45 8.38 1.75 3.04
CA GLU A 45 7.28 1.28 2.19
C GLU A 45 6.65 0.04 2.82
N SER A 46 5.39 -0.23 2.47
CA SER A 46 4.43 -1.09 3.16
C SER A 46 4.81 -2.57 3.36
N SER A 47 4.21 -3.17 4.40
CA SER A 47 3.84 -4.59 4.61
C SER A 47 4.84 -5.74 4.43
N TYR A 48 6.02 -5.53 3.85
CA TYR A 48 6.99 -6.60 3.52
C TYR A 48 8.40 -6.22 3.94
N ASN A 49 8.57 -5.53 5.07
CA ASN A 49 9.91 -5.14 5.51
C ASN A 49 10.66 -6.32 6.15
N ARG A 50 10.61 -7.47 5.46
CA ARG A 50 11.48 -8.64 5.62
C ARG A 50 12.96 -8.25 5.60
N GLU A 51 13.30 -7.07 5.10
CA GLU A 51 14.64 -6.49 5.27
C GLU A 51 15.08 -6.46 6.73
N PHE A 52 14.18 -6.25 7.70
CA PHE A 52 14.50 -6.31 9.13
C PHE A 52 14.90 -7.70 9.62
N LEU A 53 14.51 -8.78 8.91
CA LEU A 53 14.90 -10.14 9.26
C LEU A 53 16.43 -10.31 9.25
N ARG A 54 17.16 -9.52 8.46
CA ARG A 54 18.62 -9.55 8.43
C ARG A 54 19.28 -9.15 9.75
N TRP A 55 18.55 -8.43 10.59
CA TRP A 55 18.99 -7.97 11.91
C TRP A 55 18.22 -8.66 13.04
N ARG A 56 17.45 -9.71 12.74
CA ARG A 56 16.64 -10.45 13.73
C ARG A 56 17.46 -10.92 14.94
N GLN A 57 18.73 -11.27 14.73
CA GLN A 57 19.69 -11.70 15.74
C GLN A 57 20.15 -10.58 16.69
N LEU A 58 19.98 -9.31 16.33
CA LEU A 58 20.30 -8.17 17.20
C LEU A 58 19.18 -7.93 18.23
N PHE A 59 17.98 -8.44 17.97
CA PHE A 59 16.85 -8.31 18.87
C PHE A 59 16.96 -9.29 20.03
N SER A 60 16.71 -8.79 21.24
CA SER A 60 16.65 -9.59 22.46
C SER A 60 15.20 -9.76 22.90
N GLU A 61 14.90 -10.93 23.48
CA GLU A 61 13.60 -11.15 24.12
C GLU A 61 13.37 -10.16 25.24
N CYS A 62 12.16 -9.64 25.29
CA CYS A 62 11.73 -8.72 26.32
C CYS A 62 10.29 -9.01 26.71
N ASN A 63 9.98 -8.87 27.99
CA ASN A 63 8.60 -8.81 28.43
C ASN A 63 8.08 -7.38 28.25
N LEU A 64 6.97 -7.23 27.53
CA LEU A 64 6.32 -5.92 27.30
C LEU A 64 6.01 -5.20 28.62
N GLU A 65 5.71 -5.95 29.68
CA GLU A 65 5.43 -5.41 31.02
C GLU A 65 6.68 -4.76 31.66
N ASP A 66 7.85 -5.37 31.50
CA ASP A 66 9.13 -4.87 32.04
C ASP A 66 9.58 -3.58 31.35
N ILE A 67 9.05 -3.32 30.15
CA ILE A 67 9.43 -2.16 29.36
C ILE A 67 8.60 -0.94 29.77
N SER A 68 7.31 -1.12 30.08
CA SER A 68 6.41 -0.06 30.55
C SER A 68 6.93 0.68 31.80
N SER A 69 7.74 0.00 32.61
CA SER A 69 8.35 0.51 33.84
C SER A 69 9.71 1.21 33.65
N SER A 70 10.28 1.19 32.44
CA SER A 70 11.57 1.82 32.09
C SER A 70 11.43 3.15 31.31
N HIS A 71 10.23 3.73 31.26
CA HIS A 71 9.81 4.84 30.38
C HIS A 71 10.39 6.23 30.72
N GLY A 72 11.67 6.32 31.11
CA GLY A 72 12.32 7.60 31.44
C GLY A 72 13.18 8.24 30.34
N HIS A 73 13.68 7.50 29.34
CA HIS A 73 14.90 7.96 28.63
C HIS A 73 14.95 7.78 27.09
N TYR A 74 13.88 7.36 26.41
CA TYR A 74 13.95 7.14 24.95
C TYR A 74 13.35 8.30 24.15
N ASN A 75 14.19 8.96 23.33
CA ASN A 75 13.79 10.07 22.47
C ASN A 75 12.92 9.66 21.26
N ASN A 76 12.90 8.37 20.89
CA ASN A 76 12.11 7.85 19.77
C ASN A 76 11.83 6.36 19.96
N ILE A 77 10.55 5.98 19.91
CA ILE A 77 10.06 4.60 20.01
C ILE A 77 9.42 4.19 18.69
N GLY A 78 9.84 3.06 18.14
CA GLY A 78 9.31 2.49 16.91
C GLY A 78 8.80 1.06 17.09
N SER A 79 7.87 0.66 16.24
CA SER A 79 7.40 -0.72 16.15
C SER A 79 7.63 -1.31 14.76
N ILE A 80 8.00 -2.58 14.76
CA ILE A 80 8.19 -3.44 13.59
C ILE A 80 7.04 -4.44 13.56
N PHE A 81 6.45 -4.60 12.38
CA PHE A 81 5.42 -5.59 12.13
C PHE A 81 5.61 -6.17 10.73
N ILE A 82 5.88 -7.47 10.65
CA ILE A 82 6.05 -8.23 9.41
C ILE A 82 4.88 -9.22 9.35
N ILE A 83 3.94 -8.98 8.43
CA ILE A 83 2.62 -9.63 8.44
C ILE A 83 2.71 -11.13 8.12
N ASP A 84 3.69 -11.51 7.31
CA ASP A 84 3.87 -12.86 6.76
C ASP A 84 5.00 -13.65 7.45
N TYR A 85 5.54 -13.13 8.57
CA TYR A 85 6.62 -13.79 9.31
C TYR A 85 6.10 -14.43 10.60
N PHE A 86 6.33 -15.74 10.71
CA PHE A 86 6.03 -16.54 11.90
C PHE A 86 7.26 -17.34 12.29
N GLU A 87 7.40 -17.61 13.58
CA GLU A 87 8.45 -18.48 14.11
C GLU A 87 7.89 -19.81 14.67
N ASP A 88 8.73 -20.82 14.81
CA ASP A 88 8.47 -22.00 15.63
C ASP A 88 8.84 -21.74 17.11
N GLU A 89 8.65 -22.73 17.99
CA GLU A 89 9.06 -22.60 19.40
C GLU A 89 10.55 -22.33 19.61
N ASN A 90 11.40 -22.64 18.63
CA ASN A 90 12.86 -22.48 18.68
C ASN A 90 13.35 -21.17 18.03
N GLY A 91 12.46 -20.35 17.48
CA GLY A 91 12.79 -19.09 16.81
C GLY A 91 13.16 -19.23 15.33
N ASN A 92 12.91 -20.39 14.71
CA ASN A 92 13.10 -20.57 13.26
C ASN A 92 11.86 -20.10 12.51
N GLU A 93 12.04 -19.56 11.29
CA GLU A 93 10.89 -19.20 10.45
C GLU A 93 10.06 -20.44 10.11
N ILE A 94 8.74 -20.32 10.25
CA ILE A 94 7.76 -21.33 9.85
C ILE A 94 6.70 -20.70 8.95
N THR A 95 6.30 -21.41 7.90
CA THR A 95 5.24 -20.93 7.01
C THR A 95 3.86 -21.28 7.56
N LEU A 96 2.84 -20.48 7.19
CA LEU A 96 1.45 -20.82 7.50
C LEU A 96 1.07 -22.22 7.00
N SER A 97 1.54 -22.62 5.81
CA SER A 97 1.29 -23.96 5.27
C SER A 97 1.86 -25.07 6.15
N GLU A 98 3.05 -24.90 6.71
CA GLU A 98 3.63 -25.87 7.67
C GLU A 98 2.81 -25.93 8.96
N ILE A 99 2.41 -24.78 9.51
CA ILE A 99 1.51 -24.72 10.66
C ILE A 99 0.19 -25.46 10.36
N SER A 100 -0.36 -25.29 9.15
CA SER A 100 -1.58 -25.99 8.72
C SER A 100 -1.43 -27.50 8.76
N ARG A 101 -0.31 -28.01 8.23
CA ARG A 101 -0.04 -29.45 8.19
C ARG A 101 0.14 -30.01 9.60
N ILE A 102 0.82 -29.30 10.49
CA ILE A 102 1.00 -29.72 11.89
C ILE A 102 -0.35 -29.75 12.63
N THR A 103 -1.17 -28.72 12.42
CA THR A 103 -2.47 -28.60 13.10
C THR A 103 -3.49 -29.62 12.59
N SER A 104 -3.65 -29.71 11.28
CA SER A 104 -4.65 -30.57 10.63
C SER A 104 -4.23 -32.04 10.48
N GLY A 105 -2.93 -32.33 10.40
CA GLY A 105 -2.41 -33.64 10.02
C GLY A 105 -2.56 -33.97 8.53
N ASP A 106 -3.08 -33.06 7.71
CA ASP A 106 -3.26 -33.24 6.27
C ASP A 106 -2.15 -32.54 5.48
N ALA A 107 -1.41 -33.29 4.66
CA ALA A 107 -0.35 -32.75 3.81
C ALA A 107 -0.89 -31.78 2.73
N ASN A 108 -2.16 -31.91 2.37
CA ASN A 108 -2.83 -31.15 1.31
C ASN A 108 -3.67 -29.98 1.84
N SER A 109 -3.55 -29.64 3.13
CA SER A 109 -4.27 -28.52 3.74
C SER A 109 -3.98 -27.20 3.02
N ILE A 110 -5.04 -26.47 2.65
CA ILE A 110 -4.96 -25.12 2.05
C ILE A 110 -5.47 -24.11 3.09
N ILE A 111 -4.66 -23.09 3.40
CA ILE A 111 -5.06 -21.99 4.27
C ILE A 111 -5.50 -20.79 3.44
N PHE A 112 -6.63 -20.21 3.84
CA PHE A 112 -7.02 -18.87 3.47
C PHE A 112 -6.90 -17.96 4.70
N PRO A 113 -6.21 -16.80 4.61
CA PRO A 113 -6.13 -15.85 5.72
C PRO A 113 -7.50 -15.45 6.25
N ALA A 114 -7.59 -15.13 7.54
CA ALA A 114 -8.81 -14.59 8.13
C ALA A 114 -9.25 -13.32 7.39
N GLY A 115 -10.54 -13.22 7.08
CA GLY A 115 -11.09 -12.12 6.28
C GLY A 115 -10.95 -12.28 4.76
N THR A 116 -10.41 -13.41 4.26
CA THR A 116 -10.42 -13.70 2.82
C THR A 116 -11.87 -13.73 2.32
N PRO A 117 -12.24 -12.92 1.30
CA PRO A 117 -13.61 -12.92 0.82
C PRO A 117 -14.02 -14.27 0.22
N PRO A 118 -15.29 -14.73 0.39
CA PRO A 118 -15.72 -16.05 -0.07
C PRO A 118 -15.43 -16.34 -1.54
N HIS A 119 -15.61 -15.35 -2.42
CA HIS A 119 -15.36 -15.51 -3.85
C HIS A 119 -13.88 -15.75 -4.19
N TYR A 120 -12.92 -15.30 -3.36
CA TYR A 120 -11.50 -15.64 -3.51
C TYR A 120 -11.27 -17.13 -3.22
N VAL A 121 -11.89 -17.64 -2.14
CA VAL A 121 -11.82 -19.06 -1.76
C VAL A 121 -12.44 -19.92 -2.86
N GLU A 122 -13.64 -19.58 -3.33
CA GLU A 122 -14.33 -20.31 -4.39
C GLU A 122 -13.52 -20.35 -5.69
N TYR A 123 -12.98 -19.21 -6.12
CA TYR A 123 -12.13 -19.17 -7.32
C TYR A 123 -10.85 -19.99 -7.11
N ALA A 124 -10.22 -19.92 -5.94
CA ALA A 124 -9.02 -20.67 -5.60
C ALA A 124 -9.27 -22.19 -5.46
N LEU A 125 -10.49 -22.64 -5.20
CA LEU A 125 -10.85 -24.05 -5.12
C LEU A 125 -11.55 -24.58 -6.38
N SER A 126 -11.83 -23.71 -7.35
CA SER A 126 -12.52 -24.11 -8.58
C SER A 126 -11.70 -25.13 -9.38
N PRO A 127 -12.32 -26.22 -9.90
CA PRO A 127 -11.62 -27.25 -10.67
C PRO A 127 -11.18 -26.74 -12.05
N ASP A 128 -11.95 -25.84 -12.66
CA ASP A 128 -11.75 -25.36 -14.04
C ASP A 128 -11.18 -23.93 -14.09
N LYS A 129 -9.96 -23.74 -13.57
CA LYS A 129 -9.28 -22.42 -13.63
C LYS A 129 -8.56 -22.15 -14.94
N LYS A 130 -8.34 -23.19 -15.74
CA LYS A 130 -7.55 -23.06 -16.97
C LYS A 130 -8.36 -22.30 -17.99
N LEU A 131 -7.94 -21.06 -18.23
CA LEU A 131 -8.48 -20.26 -19.31
C LEU A 131 -7.73 -20.55 -20.62
N ASN A 132 -8.46 -21.09 -21.59
CA ASN A 132 -8.00 -21.20 -22.97
C ASN A 132 -8.30 -19.87 -23.68
N ILE A 133 -7.25 -19.18 -24.09
CA ILE A 133 -7.37 -17.84 -24.70
C ILE A 133 -7.96 -17.92 -26.12
N SER A 134 -7.81 -19.06 -26.78
CA SER A 134 -8.47 -19.38 -28.07
C SER A 134 -9.99 -19.29 -28.01
N ASP A 135 -10.57 -19.43 -26.83
CA ASP A 135 -12.02 -19.44 -26.64
C ASP A 135 -12.57 -18.00 -26.52
N LEU A 136 -11.68 -17.01 -26.46
CA LEU A 136 -12.02 -15.59 -26.42
C LEU A 136 -12.04 -15.00 -27.83
N SER A 137 -13.04 -14.18 -28.11
CA SER A 137 -13.12 -13.41 -29.36
C SER A 137 -13.53 -11.98 -29.06
N PHE A 138 -12.58 -11.06 -29.22
CA PHE A 138 -12.81 -9.62 -29.10
C PHE A 138 -12.83 -8.96 -30.48
N ASN A 139 -13.81 -8.09 -30.73
CA ASN A 139 -13.81 -7.23 -31.90
C ASN A 139 -12.87 -6.01 -31.70
N GLN A 140 -12.68 -5.22 -32.76
CA GLN A 140 -11.73 -4.10 -32.74
C GLN A 140 -12.06 -3.02 -31.70
N GLU A 141 -13.34 -2.68 -31.51
CA GLU A 141 -13.74 -1.68 -30.51
C GLU A 141 -13.57 -2.20 -29.08
N GLU A 142 -13.80 -3.49 -28.86
CA GLU A 142 -13.58 -4.14 -27.56
C GLU A 142 -12.09 -4.22 -27.22
N ILE A 143 -11.24 -4.55 -28.19
CA ILE A 143 -9.77 -4.51 -28.04
C ILE A 143 -9.32 -3.10 -27.66
N LYS A 144 -9.84 -2.08 -28.34
CA LYS A 144 -9.53 -0.68 -28.07
C LYS A 144 -10.00 -0.26 -26.68
N ALA A 145 -11.19 -0.67 -26.26
CA ALA A 145 -11.71 -0.42 -24.91
C ALA A 145 -10.79 -1.01 -23.83
N LEU A 146 -10.41 -2.27 -23.97
CA LEU A 146 -9.50 -2.95 -23.04
C LEU A 146 -8.10 -2.35 -23.04
N ALA A 147 -7.60 -1.88 -24.19
CA ALA A 147 -6.32 -1.18 -24.29
C ALA A 147 -6.34 0.16 -23.54
N TYR A 148 -7.42 0.94 -23.65
CA TYR A 148 -7.59 2.18 -22.88
C TYR A 148 -7.69 1.92 -21.38
N PHE A 149 -8.50 0.94 -20.98
CA PHE A 149 -8.61 0.52 -19.58
C PHE A 149 -7.24 0.11 -19.02
N LYS A 150 -6.49 -0.72 -19.76
CA LYS A 150 -5.12 -1.12 -19.40
C LYS A 150 -4.22 0.09 -19.19
N ARG A 151 -4.17 1.02 -20.14
CA ARG A 151 -3.33 2.23 -20.03
C ARG A 151 -3.69 3.02 -18.77
N ASP A 152 -4.97 3.28 -18.57
CA ASP A 152 -5.40 4.07 -17.41
C ASP A 152 -5.10 3.33 -16.10
N LEU A 153 -5.13 1.98 -16.10
CA LEU A 153 -4.86 1.20 -14.90
C LEU A 153 -3.37 1.24 -14.58
N ASP A 154 -2.54 1.06 -15.61
CA ASP A 154 -1.09 1.21 -15.52
C ASP A 154 -0.74 2.62 -15.02
N ASN A 155 -1.38 3.67 -15.52
CA ASN A 155 -1.17 5.03 -15.03
C ASN A 155 -1.59 5.20 -13.56
N LEU A 156 -2.74 4.65 -13.18
CA LEU A 156 -3.28 4.74 -11.81
C LEU A 156 -2.30 4.13 -10.80
N ILE A 157 -1.84 2.90 -11.06
CA ILE A 157 -0.95 2.17 -10.16
C ILE A 157 0.46 2.78 -10.10
N GLN A 158 0.86 3.54 -11.11
CA GLN A 158 2.18 4.18 -11.14
C GLN A 158 2.24 5.50 -10.36
N THR A 159 1.09 6.08 -9.99
CA THR A 159 1.04 7.30 -9.20
C THR A 159 1.63 7.12 -7.79
N ALA A 160 2.27 8.16 -7.25
CA ALA A 160 2.79 8.15 -5.89
C ALA A 160 1.67 7.91 -4.86
N PHE A 161 0.51 8.57 -5.06
CA PHE A 161 -0.67 8.42 -4.21
C PHE A 161 -1.12 6.95 -4.04
N PHE A 162 -1.15 6.19 -5.13
CA PHE A 162 -1.59 4.78 -5.08
C PHE A 162 -0.55 3.89 -4.38
N LYS A 163 0.75 4.14 -4.59
CA LYS A 163 1.86 3.35 -4.05
C LYS A 163 2.08 3.53 -2.56
N GLU A 164 1.83 4.73 -2.04
CA GLU A 164 1.95 5.03 -0.61
C GLU A 164 1.05 4.11 0.22
N ARG A 165 1.35 3.82 1.50
CA ARG A 165 0.47 2.99 2.37
C ARG A 165 -0.70 3.79 2.93
N SER A 166 -0.44 5.01 3.36
CA SER A 166 -1.44 5.97 3.81
C SER A 166 -1.19 7.28 3.07
N PRO A 167 -2.08 7.70 2.16
CA PRO A 167 -1.86 8.93 1.40
C PRO A 167 -1.91 10.17 2.30
N ALA A 168 -2.51 10.02 3.48
CA ALA A 168 -2.63 11.07 4.46
C ALA A 168 -2.69 10.51 5.89
N THR A 169 -2.15 11.26 6.84
CA THR A 169 -2.22 10.98 8.27
C THR A 169 -2.92 12.15 8.96
N LEU A 170 -3.98 11.82 9.71
CA LEU A 170 -4.71 12.78 10.52
C LEU A 170 -4.16 12.74 11.95
N SER A 171 -3.60 13.85 12.41
CA SER A 171 -3.16 14.02 13.80
C SER A 171 -4.16 14.88 14.56
N SER A 172 -4.34 14.64 15.86
CA SER A 172 -5.22 15.45 16.72
C SER A 172 -4.43 16.02 17.88
N THR A 173 -4.49 17.34 18.04
CA THR A 173 -3.99 18.05 19.23
C THR A 173 -5.07 19.01 19.69
N SER A 174 -5.55 18.89 20.93
CA SER A 174 -6.46 19.86 21.57
C SER A 174 -7.71 20.20 20.72
N ASN A 175 -8.43 19.18 20.24
CA ASN A 175 -9.63 19.31 19.38
C ASN A 175 -9.40 19.91 17.98
N GLN A 176 -8.16 20.13 17.57
CA GLN A 176 -7.82 20.47 16.20
C GLN A 176 -7.25 19.24 15.50
N PHE A 177 -7.80 18.94 14.33
CA PHE A 177 -7.21 17.98 13.42
C PHE A 177 -6.22 18.69 12.51
N LYS A 178 -5.06 18.07 12.32
CA LYS A 178 -4.06 18.50 11.36
C LYS A 178 -3.76 17.37 10.39
N LEU A 179 -4.00 17.64 9.11
CA LEU A 179 -3.68 16.72 8.03
C LEU A 179 -2.20 16.83 7.64
N THR A 180 -1.57 15.68 7.45
CA THR A 180 -0.23 15.59 6.85
C THR A 180 -0.29 14.58 5.71
N THR A 181 0.25 14.93 4.55
CA THR A 181 0.31 14.04 3.38
C THR A 181 1.76 13.70 3.08
N SER A 182 2.03 12.44 2.72
CA SER A 182 3.35 12.03 2.21
C SER A 182 3.52 12.36 0.72
N VAL A 183 2.44 12.76 0.05
CA VAL A 183 2.37 13.12 -1.36
C VAL A 183 2.02 14.58 -1.55
N THR A 184 2.49 15.14 -2.65
CA THR A 184 2.23 16.52 -3.08
C THR A 184 0.83 16.68 -3.66
N GLU A 185 0.35 17.93 -3.71
CA GLU A 185 -0.94 18.26 -4.32
C GLU A 185 -1.00 17.86 -5.80
N GLU A 186 0.10 18.01 -6.54
CA GLU A 186 0.17 17.63 -7.96
C GLU A 186 0.09 16.11 -8.15
N GLU A 187 0.66 15.32 -7.24
CA GLU A 187 0.51 13.86 -7.25
C GLU A 187 -0.91 13.41 -6.90
N ILE A 188 -1.58 14.11 -5.98
CA ILE A 188 -3.00 13.89 -5.67
C ILE A 188 -3.86 14.20 -6.91
N LYS A 189 -3.66 15.36 -7.55
CA LYS A 189 -4.36 15.74 -8.79
C LYS A 189 -4.14 14.72 -9.89
N SER A 190 -2.88 14.31 -10.10
CA SER A 190 -2.49 13.29 -11.07
C SER A 190 -3.26 11.98 -10.88
N PHE A 191 -3.32 11.49 -9.64
CA PHE A 191 -4.11 10.30 -9.30
C PHE A 191 -5.59 10.49 -9.58
N ILE A 192 -6.18 11.61 -9.14
CA ILE A 192 -7.60 11.90 -9.30
C ILE A 192 -8.01 12.00 -10.78
N LEU A 193 -7.16 12.62 -11.62
CA LEU A 193 -7.39 12.74 -13.06
C LEU A 193 -7.43 11.39 -13.79
N VAL A 194 -6.70 10.40 -13.29
CA VAL A 194 -6.75 9.03 -13.82
C VAL A 194 -7.93 8.28 -13.22
N TYR A 195 -8.11 8.34 -11.89
CA TYR A 195 -9.21 7.69 -11.17
C TYR A 195 -10.58 8.06 -11.74
N ARG A 196 -10.81 9.34 -12.08
CA ARG A 196 -12.10 9.79 -12.64
C ARG A 196 -12.52 9.01 -13.89
N ARG A 197 -11.56 8.53 -14.70
CA ARG A 197 -11.82 7.75 -15.92
C ARG A 197 -12.45 6.39 -15.60
N PHE A 198 -12.11 5.82 -14.45
CA PHE A 198 -12.70 4.59 -13.94
C PHE A 198 -14.04 4.81 -13.25
N TYR A 199 -14.20 5.97 -12.61
CA TYR A 199 -15.32 6.27 -11.74
C TYR A 199 -16.54 6.84 -12.49
N MET A 200 -16.32 7.75 -13.45
CA MET A 200 -17.40 8.50 -14.09
C MET A 200 -18.20 7.64 -15.07
N VAL A 201 -19.53 7.62 -14.92
CA VAL A 201 -20.44 6.84 -15.76
C VAL A 201 -20.38 7.28 -17.24
N SER A 202 -20.13 8.56 -17.49
CA SER A 202 -19.99 9.13 -18.83
C SER A 202 -18.74 8.63 -19.58
N GLU A 203 -17.74 8.13 -18.87
CA GLU A 203 -16.51 7.66 -19.48
C GLU A 203 -16.78 6.33 -20.22
N PRO A 204 -16.31 6.18 -21.48
CA PRO A 204 -16.65 5.05 -22.32
C PRO A 204 -16.08 3.73 -21.80
N TYR A 205 -14.94 3.77 -21.11
CA TYR A 205 -14.19 2.60 -20.64
C TYR A 205 -14.04 2.59 -19.11
N ASN A 206 -15.08 3.05 -18.41
CA ASN A 206 -15.08 3.04 -16.95
C ASN A 206 -15.05 1.60 -16.39
N PHE A 207 -14.84 1.47 -15.08
CA PHE A 207 -14.63 0.18 -14.44
C PHE A 207 -15.78 -0.81 -14.67
N ASN A 208 -17.03 -0.40 -14.41
CA ASN A 208 -18.20 -1.28 -14.53
C ASN A 208 -18.43 -1.72 -15.98
N LYS A 209 -18.31 -0.80 -16.95
CA LYS A 209 -18.44 -1.13 -18.39
C LYS A 209 -17.37 -2.12 -18.84
N THR A 210 -16.15 -2.00 -18.31
CA THR A 210 -15.06 -2.92 -18.62
C THR A 210 -15.30 -4.30 -18.00
N VAL A 211 -15.78 -4.35 -16.75
CA VAL A 211 -16.15 -5.61 -16.10
C VAL A 211 -17.25 -6.32 -16.89
N GLU A 212 -18.27 -5.57 -17.32
CA GLU A 212 -19.37 -6.10 -18.14
C GLU A 212 -18.85 -6.70 -19.45
N LEU A 213 -18.13 -5.89 -20.23
CA LEU A 213 -17.48 -6.32 -21.47
C LEU A 213 -16.65 -7.60 -21.28
N PHE A 214 -15.82 -7.64 -20.24
CA PHE A 214 -14.93 -8.77 -20.00
C PHE A 214 -15.69 -10.04 -19.60
N CYS A 215 -16.70 -9.92 -18.74
CA CYS A 215 -17.50 -11.05 -18.30
C CYS A 215 -18.33 -11.65 -19.44
N GLU A 216 -18.81 -10.85 -20.38
CA GLU A 216 -19.54 -11.36 -21.55
C GLU A 216 -18.70 -12.30 -22.43
N LYS A 217 -17.37 -12.14 -22.42
CA LYS A 217 -16.45 -12.94 -23.25
C LYS A 217 -15.99 -14.24 -22.61
N LEU A 218 -16.40 -14.51 -21.36
CA LEU A 218 -15.93 -15.65 -20.58
C LEU A 218 -17.06 -16.57 -20.08
N PRO A 219 -18.12 -16.83 -20.88
CA PRO A 219 -19.32 -17.49 -20.37
C PRO A 219 -18.94 -18.79 -19.65
N SER A 220 -19.41 -18.94 -18.42
CA SER A 220 -19.19 -20.10 -17.54
C SER A 220 -17.80 -20.27 -16.92
N HIS A 221 -16.82 -19.38 -17.16
CA HIS A 221 -15.53 -19.47 -16.47
C HIS A 221 -15.64 -18.98 -15.00
N PRO A 222 -15.07 -19.69 -14.00
CA PRO A 222 -15.15 -19.31 -12.58
C PRO A 222 -14.64 -17.89 -12.27
N LEU A 223 -13.74 -17.38 -13.09
CA LEU A 223 -13.22 -16.02 -12.99
C LEU A 223 -14.32 -14.95 -13.07
N ILE A 224 -15.41 -15.19 -13.81
CA ILE A 224 -16.54 -14.24 -13.87
C ILE A 224 -17.09 -13.98 -12.47
N LYS A 225 -17.35 -15.05 -11.70
CA LYS A 225 -17.92 -14.93 -10.36
C LYS A 225 -17.00 -14.10 -9.47
N TRP A 226 -15.69 -14.31 -9.59
CA TRP A 226 -14.68 -13.55 -8.84
C TRP A 226 -14.68 -12.07 -9.23
N ILE A 227 -14.60 -11.74 -10.53
CA ILE A 227 -14.58 -10.35 -11.01
C ILE A 227 -15.87 -9.63 -10.64
N ARG A 228 -17.03 -10.26 -10.85
CA ARG A 228 -18.33 -9.68 -10.49
C ARG A 228 -18.45 -9.44 -8.99
N ALA A 229 -17.94 -10.35 -8.16
CA ALA A 229 -17.93 -10.13 -6.72
C ALA A 229 -17.04 -8.95 -6.31
N THR A 230 -15.85 -8.78 -6.92
CA THR A 230 -15.01 -7.60 -6.70
C THR A 230 -15.67 -6.30 -7.22
N GLU A 231 -16.41 -6.35 -8.33
CA GLU A 231 -17.24 -5.23 -8.79
C GLU A 231 -18.31 -4.87 -7.77
N GLN A 232 -18.98 -5.87 -7.18
CA GLN A 232 -19.96 -5.62 -6.12
C GLN A 232 -19.32 -5.05 -4.85
N GLU A 233 -18.10 -5.44 -4.49
CA GLU A 233 -17.37 -4.79 -3.39
C GLU A 233 -17.12 -3.31 -3.66
N TYR A 234 -16.70 -2.96 -4.88
CA TYR A 234 -16.54 -1.56 -5.30
C TYR A 234 -17.86 -0.78 -5.19
N LEU A 235 -18.95 -1.33 -5.73
CA LEU A 235 -20.27 -0.68 -5.68
C LEU A 235 -20.76 -0.53 -4.23
N HIS A 236 -20.61 -1.57 -3.42
CA HIS A 236 -20.97 -1.57 -2.02
C HIS A 236 -20.16 -0.53 -1.23
N HIS A 237 -18.85 -0.43 -1.48
CA HIS A 237 -17.98 0.60 -0.90
C HIS A 237 -18.48 2.01 -1.18
N LEU A 238 -18.81 2.30 -2.45
CA LEU A 238 -19.37 3.60 -2.83
C LEU A 238 -20.71 3.91 -2.15
N ASP A 239 -21.53 2.89 -1.90
CA ASP A 239 -22.83 3.03 -1.26
C ASP A 239 -22.78 3.05 0.28
N ASN A 240 -21.64 2.72 0.87
CA ASN A 240 -21.43 2.74 2.31
C ASN A 240 -21.12 4.14 2.85
N ILE A 241 -21.26 4.28 4.17
CA ILE A 241 -20.77 5.43 4.93
C ILE A 241 -19.25 5.26 5.13
N PRO A 242 -18.43 6.32 5.05
CA PRO A 242 -17.00 6.26 5.29
C PRO A 242 -16.65 5.49 6.58
N SER A 243 -15.64 4.63 6.48
CA SER A 243 -15.39 3.54 7.43
C SER A 243 -14.62 3.95 8.69
N PHE A 244 -14.34 5.25 8.87
CA PHE A 244 -13.64 5.78 10.04
C PHE A 244 -14.43 6.91 10.71
N THR A 245 -14.78 6.68 11.97
CA THR A 245 -15.26 7.70 12.90
C THR A 245 -14.22 7.83 14.03
N PRO A 246 -13.43 8.92 14.10
CA PRO A 246 -12.68 9.21 15.31
C PRO A 246 -13.69 9.38 16.45
N GLN A 247 -13.26 9.08 17.66
CA GLN A 247 -14.02 9.27 18.90
C GLN A 247 -14.29 10.75 19.23
N THR A 248 -14.58 11.58 18.22
CA THR A 248 -15.00 12.96 18.41
C THR A 248 -16.51 13.00 18.51
N ASN A 249 -16.99 13.12 19.74
CA ASN A 249 -18.28 13.68 20.15
C ASN A 249 -19.41 13.59 19.11
N ASN A 250 -20.17 12.49 19.13
CA ASN A 250 -21.54 12.34 18.60
C ASN A 250 -21.84 12.70 17.12
N SER A 251 -20.87 13.15 16.32
CA SER A 251 -21.09 13.44 14.89
C SER A 251 -21.07 12.13 14.08
N GLN A 252 -22.24 11.51 13.92
CA GLN A 252 -22.40 10.37 13.04
C GLN A 252 -22.34 10.85 11.57
N ILE A 253 -21.35 10.38 10.81
CA ILE A 253 -21.28 10.64 9.38
C ILE A 253 -22.53 10.04 8.71
N SER A 254 -23.26 10.86 7.96
CA SER A 254 -24.55 10.49 7.36
C SER A 254 -24.53 10.42 5.83
N PHE A 255 -23.43 10.85 5.20
CA PHE A 255 -23.27 10.80 3.75
C PHE A 255 -22.52 9.54 3.31
N LYS A 256 -22.84 9.08 2.10
CA LYS A 256 -22.18 7.95 1.43
C LYS A 256 -20.81 8.34 0.87
N VAL A 257 -19.91 7.36 0.72
CA VAL A 257 -18.60 7.52 0.05
C VAL A 257 -18.75 8.10 -1.35
N LYS A 258 -19.73 7.64 -2.15
CA LYS A 258 -20.02 8.20 -3.48
C LYS A 258 -20.24 9.71 -3.45
N ARG A 259 -21.00 10.18 -2.46
CA ARG A 259 -21.28 11.61 -2.30
C ARG A 259 -20.01 12.37 -1.95
N LEU A 260 -19.17 11.84 -1.06
CA LEU A 260 -17.88 12.42 -0.70
C LEU A 260 -16.97 12.55 -1.94
N ILE A 261 -16.84 11.49 -2.74
CA ILE A 261 -16.01 11.52 -3.95
C ILE A 261 -16.55 12.55 -4.95
N ASP A 262 -17.85 12.54 -5.22
CA ASP A 262 -18.49 13.49 -6.15
C ASP A 262 -18.19 14.95 -5.75
N VAL A 263 -18.38 15.30 -4.47
CA VAL A 263 -18.20 16.71 -4.07
C VAL A 263 -16.77 17.17 -4.30
N PHE A 264 -15.76 16.36 -4.02
CA PHE A 264 -14.37 16.73 -4.28
C PHE A 264 -14.07 16.80 -5.78
N LEU A 265 -14.47 15.78 -6.55
CA LEU A 265 -14.25 15.77 -7.99
C LEU A 265 -14.80 17.03 -8.66
N TYR A 266 -16.07 17.37 -8.38
CA TYR A 266 -16.77 18.46 -9.06
C TYR A 266 -16.51 19.86 -8.49
N THR A 267 -15.89 19.99 -7.32
CA THR A 267 -15.56 21.31 -6.75
C THR A 267 -14.08 21.65 -6.84
N GLN A 268 -13.19 20.66 -6.77
CA GLN A 268 -11.74 20.88 -6.71
C GLN A 268 -10.97 20.37 -7.93
N TYR A 269 -11.49 19.39 -8.67
CA TYR A 269 -10.69 18.67 -9.68
C TYR A 269 -11.30 18.63 -11.09
N VAL A 270 -12.48 19.22 -11.30
CA VAL A 270 -13.13 19.37 -12.61
C VAL A 270 -13.16 20.85 -12.98
N HIS A 271 -12.95 21.14 -14.27
CA HIS A 271 -12.80 22.51 -14.80
C HIS A 271 -14.06 23.39 -14.71
N GLN A 272 -15.24 22.80 -14.44
CA GLN A 272 -16.49 23.55 -14.35
C GLN A 272 -17.10 23.39 -12.95
N PRO A 273 -17.24 24.48 -12.19
CA PRO A 273 -17.86 24.43 -10.86
C PRO A 273 -19.35 24.09 -10.98
N ASP A 274 -19.78 23.06 -10.24
CA ASP A 274 -21.19 22.69 -10.10
C ASP A 274 -21.73 23.24 -8.76
N GLU A 275 -22.62 24.24 -8.83
CA GLU A 275 -23.22 24.88 -7.64
C GLU A 275 -23.97 23.89 -6.73
N ARG A 276 -24.57 22.84 -7.30
CA ARG A 276 -25.21 21.79 -6.51
C ARG A 276 -24.15 21.02 -5.72
N ARG A 277 -23.00 20.73 -6.33
CA ARG A 277 -21.89 20.02 -5.66
C ARG A 277 -21.19 20.90 -4.64
N ALA A 278 -21.07 22.21 -4.88
CA ALA A 278 -20.59 23.16 -3.88
C ALA A 278 -21.47 23.20 -2.62
N ARG A 279 -22.80 23.18 -2.78
CA ARG A 279 -23.73 23.05 -1.64
C ARG A 279 -23.56 21.73 -0.92
N GLN A 280 -23.46 20.63 -1.66
CA GLN A 280 -23.24 19.30 -1.07
C GLN A 280 -21.91 19.19 -0.33
N TYR A 281 -20.86 19.86 -0.80
CA TYR A 281 -19.56 19.97 -0.12
C TYR A 281 -19.72 20.67 1.23
N ALA A 282 -20.38 21.84 1.26
CA ALA A 282 -20.66 22.57 2.49
C ALA A 282 -21.49 21.74 3.49
N GLU A 283 -22.46 20.95 3.01
CA GLU A 283 -23.22 20.02 3.85
C GLU A 283 -22.33 18.91 4.45
N CYS A 284 -21.42 18.32 3.68
CA CYS A 284 -20.48 17.31 4.21
C CYS A 284 -19.54 17.92 5.25
N LEU A 285 -19.06 19.15 5.00
CA LEU A 285 -18.19 19.89 5.89
C LEU A 285 -18.91 20.25 7.21
N ALA A 286 -20.19 20.60 7.15
CA ALA A 286 -21.01 20.89 8.33
C ALA A 286 -21.17 19.66 9.25
N VAL A 287 -21.32 18.45 8.69
CA VAL A 287 -21.38 17.19 9.46
C VAL A 287 -20.10 16.97 10.29
N LEU A 288 -18.97 17.46 9.80
CA LEU A 288 -17.66 17.34 10.45
C LEU A 288 -17.27 18.59 11.24
N ASN A 289 -18.24 19.35 11.75
CA ASN A 289 -18.01 20.59 12.52
C ASN A 289 -17.12 21.60 11.79
N ARG A 290 -17.24 21.66 10.46
CA ARG A 290 -16.45 22.51 9.57
C ARG A 290 -14.94 22.22 9.56
N ASN A 291 -14.54 20.98 9.85
CA ASN A 291 -13.15 20.58 9.78
C ASN A 291 -12.77 20.11 8.35
N GLU A 292 -12.06 20.97 7.61
CA GLU A 292 -11.64 20.71 6.23
C GLU A 292 -10.58 19.62 6.13
N ASP A 293 -9.59 19.63 7.03
CA ASP A 293 -8.52 18.63 7.09
C ASP A 293 -9.08 17.22 7.27
N TYR A 294 -10.09 17.08 8.12
CA TYR A 294 -10.74 15.80 8.35
C TYR A 294 -11.59 15.37 7.14
N LEU A 295 -12.32 16.29 6.51
CA LEU A 295 -13.08 16.00 5.28
C LEU A 295 -12.15 15.56 4.14
N LEU A 296 -11.02 16.24 3.96
CA LEU A 296 -10.02 15.91 2.96
C LEU A 296 -9.35 14.57 3.26
N TRP A 297 -9.01 14.30 4.53
CA TRP A 297 -8.47 12.99 4.93
C TRP A 297 -9.43 11.84 4.62
N LEU A 298 -10.73 12.00 4.92
CA LEU A 298 -11.76 11.01 4.57
C LEU A 298 -11.79 10.80 3.06
N PHE A 299 -11.80 11.88 2.27
CA PHE A 299 -11.81 11.77 0.81
C PHE A 299 -10.60 10.99 0.28
N LEU A 300 -9.38 11.34 0.70
CA LEU A 300 -8.15 10.68 0.25
C LEU A 300 -8.08 9.21 0.68
N SER A 301 -8.61 8.88 1.86
CA SER A 301 -8.67 7.49 2.35
C SER A 301 -9.67 6.67 1.55
N GLU A 302 -10.88 7.19 1.36
CA GLU A 302 -11.99 6.48 0.72
C GLU A 302 -11.79 6.33 -0.80
N ILE A 303 -11.23 7.35 -1.48
CA ILE A 303 -10.90 7.25 -2.92
C ILE A 303 -9.81 6.20 -3.17
N LYS A 304 -8.87 6.04 -2.22
CA LYS A 304 -7.83 5.03 -2.32
C LYS A 304 -8.40 3.61 -2.17
N ILE A 305 -9.26 3.38 -1.18
CA ILE A 305 -9.93 2.08 -1.00
C ILE A 305 -10.73 1.74 -2.26
N SER A 306 -11.48 2.72 -2.79
CA SER A 306 -12.19 2.58 -4.07
C SER A 306 -11.27 2.18 -5.22
N ALA A 307 -10.11 2.82 -5.36
CA ALA A 307 -9.10 2.48 -6.37
C ALA A 307 -8.49 1.08 -6.19
N ILE A 308 -8.37 0.59 -4.94
CA ILE A 308 -7.90 -0.77 -4.66
C ILE A 308 -8.89 -1.80 -5.19
N HIS A 309 -10.20 -1.59 -5.04
CA HIS A 309 -11.20 -2.49 -5.63
C HIS A 309 -11.10 -2.54 -7.16
N ILE A 310 -10.95 -1.38 -7.81
CA ILE A 310 -10.72 -1.27 -9.26
C ILE A 310 -9.45 -2.05 -9.66
N TYR A 311 -8.35 -1.86 -8.92
CA TYR A 311 -7.08 -2.55 -9.17
C TYR A 311 -7.20 -4.07 -9.04
N ASN A 312 -7.91 -4.57 -8.03
CA ASN A 312 -8.04 -5.99 -7.77
C ASN A 312 -8.66 -6.72 -8.96
N ALA A 313 -9.81 -6.26 -9.46
CA ALA A 313 -10.41 -6.84 -10.67
C ALA A 313 -9.59 -6.49 -11.93
N GLY A 314 -9.16 -5.23 -12.04
CA GLY A 314 -8.48 -4.69 -13.22
C GLY A 314 -7.19 -5.43 -13.58
N LYS A 315 -6.36 -5.79 -12.58
CA LYS A 315 -5.10 -6.53 -12.84
C LYS A 315 -5.36 -7.90 -13.47
N CYS A 316 -6.48 -8.54 -13.13
CA CYS A 316 -6.84 -9.84 -13.69
C CYS A 316 -7.34 -9.70 -15.13
N ILE A 317 -8.23 -8.73 -15.38
CA ILE A 317 -8.71 -8.37 -16.72
C ILE A 317 -7.53 -8.07 -17.64
N VAL A 318 -6.63 -7.19 -17.21
CA VAL A 318 -5.42 -6.80 -17.96
C VAL A 318 -4.49 -8.00 -18.18
N GLY A 319 -4.33 -8.87 -17.18
CA GLY A 319 -3.53 -10.10 -17.31
C GLY A 319 -4.03 -11.02 -18.43
N VAL A 320 -5.35 -11.25 -18.48
CA VAL A 320 -5.98 -12.05 -19.54
C VAL A 320 -5.87 -11.35 -20.89
N PHE A 321 -6.14 -10.04 -20.95
CA PHE A 321 -6.05 -9.25 -22.17
C PHE A 321 -4.63 -9.24 -22.77
N ASN A 322 -3.60 -9.07 -21.94
CA ASN A 322 -2.20 -9.14 -22.38
C ASN A 322 -1.87 -10.50 -23.00
N ARG A 323 -2.36 -11.59 -22.40
CA ARG A 323 -2.18 -12.95 -22.93
C ARG A 323 -2.92 -13.11 -24.26
N TYR A 324 -4.15 -12.59 -24.37
CA TYR A 324 -4.91 -12.56 -25.63
C TYR A 324 -4.19 -11.82 -26.75
N CYS A 325 -3.68 -10.61 -26.50
CA CYS A 325 -2.91 -9.84 -27.49
C CYS A 325 -1.67 -10.58 -27.96
N LYS A 326 -0.95 -11.25 -27.04
CA LYS A 326 0.24 -12.03 -27.36
C LYS A 326 -0.06 -13.23 -28.25
N GLU A 327 -1.11 -14.00 -27.93
CA GLU A 327 -1.47 -15.21 -28.68
C GLU A 327 -2.06 -14.87 -30.07
N ASN A 328 -2.75 -13.72 -30.21
CA ASN A 328 -3.35 -13.28 -31.47
C ASN A 328 -2.49 -12.31 -32.30
N VAL A 329 -1.24 -12.08 -31.89
CA VAL A 329 -0.29 -11.18 -32.59
C VAL A 329 -0.90 -9.79 -32.86
N ILE A 330 -1.67 -9.29 -31.89
CA ILE A 330 -2.26 -7.95 -32.00
C ILE A 330 -1.12 -6.95 -31.80
N SER A 331 -0.85 -6.17 -32.84
CA SER A 331 0.26 -5.21 -32.87
C SER A 331 0.23 -4.28 -31.66
N ASN A 332 1.40 -4.09 -31.04
CA ASN A 332 1.62 -3.08 -30.02
C ASN A 332 1.24 -1.68 -30.51
N ALA A 333 1.13 -1.41 -31.83
CA ALA A 333 0.69 -0.10 -32.34
C ALA A 333 -0.70 0.35 -31.82
N ILE A 334 -1.66 -0.56 -31.59
CA ILE A 334 -2.97 -0.21 -30.98
C ILE A 334 -2.81 0.11 -29.48
N VAL A 335 -1.82 -0.50 -28.83
CA VAL A 335 -1.42 -0.25 -27.43
C VAL A 335 -0.53 1.01 -27.31
N ASP A 336 0.25 1.33 -28.34
CA ASP A 336 1.25 2.40 -28.39
C ASP A 336 0.65 3.75 -28.82
N ILE A 337 -0.38 3.76 -29.68
CA ILE A 337 -1.19 4.97 -29.98
C ILE A 337 -1.80 5.54 -28.70
N VAL A 338 -2.03 4.68 -27.71
CA VAL A 338 -2.60 5.02 -26.41
C VAL A 338 -1.50 5.38 -25.39
N SER A 339 -0.25 4.97 -25.61
CA SER A 339 0.91 5.17 -24.73
C SER A 339 1.68 6.48 -24.95
N SER A 340 1.44 7.19 -26.05
CA SER A 340 2.15 8.42 -26.44
C SER A 340 1.67 9.69 -25.72
N GLY A 341 0.63 9.60 -24.88
CA GLY A 341 0.29 10.66 -23.92
C GLY A 341 1.15 10.55 -22.68
N SER A 342 2.25 11.32 -22.64
CA SER A 342 3.11 11.48 -21.45
C SER A 342 2.28 11.57 -20.17
N GLY A 343 2.47 10.58 -19.28
CA GLY A 343 1.73 10.44 -18.04
C GLY A 343 1.80 11.72 -17.21
N ILE A 344 0.63 12.24 -16.85
CA ILE A 344 0.44 13.34 -15.88
C ILE A 344 0.71 12.75 -14.50
N GLY A 345 1.97 12.41 -14.22
CA GLY A 345 2.41 11.90 -12.94
C GLY A 345 3.85 12.30 -12.77
N SER A 346 4.08 13.44 -12.10
CA SER A 346 5.41 13.81 -11.64
C SER A 346 5.88 12.72 -10.69
N GLN A 347 6.75 11.84 -11.19
CA GLN A 347 7.42 10.83 -10.39
C GLN A 347 8.39 11.55 -9.44
N GLU A 348 8.10 11.68 -8.14
CA GLU A 348 9.20 11.48 -7.20
C GLU A 348 9.53 9.99 -7.28
N LYS A 349 10.58 9.66 -8.02
CA LYS A 349 11.04 8.27 -8.11
C LYS A 349 11.39 7.83 -6.69
N GLN A 350 10.92 6.68 -6.24
CA GLN A 350 11.29 6.07 -4.95
C GLN A 350 12.82 6.12 -4.70
N ALA A 351 13.61 5.98 -5.77
CA ALA A 351 15.05 6.18 -5.75
C ALA A 351 15.50 7.56 -5.20
N HIS A 352 14.75 8.63 -5.43
CA HIS A 352 15.05 9.97 -4.91
C HIS A 352 14.78 10.06 -3.40
N LYS A 353 13.71 9.45 -2.89
CA LYS A 353 13.40 9.36 -1.46
C LYS A 353 14.47 8.54 -0.72
N GLU A 354 14.78 7.35 -1.24
CA GLU A 354 15.85 6.49 -0.73
C GLU A 354 17.20 7.20 -0.76
N GLN A 355 17.52 7.86 -1.88
CA GLN A 355 18.76 8.62 -2.03
C GLN A 355 18.85 9.78 -1.02
N ARG A 356 17.74 10.45 -0.72
CA ARG A 356 17.70 11.54 0.27
C ARG A 356 17.97 11.03 1.69
N ILE A 357 17.28 9.97 2.12
CA ILE A 357 17.48 9.37 3.45
C ILE A 357 18.91 8.82 3.56
N PHE A 358 19.36 8.10 2.53
CA PHE A 358 20.73 7.60 2.45
C PHE A 358 21.76 8.73 2.57
N THR A 359 21.58 9.83 1.82
CA THR A 359 22.50 10.98 1.88
C THR A 359 22.52 11.61 3.27
N ALA A 360 21.37 11.75 3.93
CA ALA A 360 21.30 12.30 5.29
C ALA A 360 22.08 11.43 6.31
N LYS A 361 21.92 10.10 6.24
CA LYS A 361 22.63 9.17 7.13
C LYS A 361 24.13 9.09 6.83
N VAL A 362 24.53 9.27 5.56
CA VAL A 362 25.96 9.42 5.17
C VAL A 362 26.57 10.67 5.81
N GLU A 363 25.88 11.80 5.79
CA GLU A 363 26.38 13.04 6.42
C GLU A 363 26.48 12.88 7.95
N GLU A 364 25.50 12.23 8.59
CA GLU A 364 25.56 11.94 10.04
C GLU A 364 26.78 11.07 10.41
N LEU A 365 27.04 10.00 9.64
CA LEU A 365 28.20 9.14 9.86
C LEU A 365 29.52 9.88 9.57
N ALA A 366 29.56 10.69 8.52
CA ALA A 366 30.75 11.48 8.18
C ALA A 366 31.10 12.49 9.27
N GLU A 367 30.10 13.12 9.88
CA GLU A 367 30.30 14.03 11.00
C GLU A 367 30.84 13.30 12.24
N HIS A 368 30.36 12.10 12.52
CA HIS A 368 30.87 11.31 13.63
C HIS A 368 32.32 10.87 13.43
N LEU A 369 32.65 10.31 12.26
CA LEU A 369 34.02 9.89 11.93
C LEU A 369 35.00 11.07 12.03
N TRP A 370 34.58 12.26 11.59
CA TRP A 370 35.36 13.49 11.74
C TRP A 370 35.61 13.87 13.21
N ARG A 371 34.60 13.71 14.08
CA ARG A 371 34.74 13.96 15.52
C ARG A 371 35.64 12.93 16.20
N GLU A 372 35.55 11.65 15.84
CA GLU A 372 36.42 10.59 16.36
C GLU A 372 37.89 10.82 16.02
N ASP A 373 38.17 11.39 14.84
CA ASP A 373 39.52 11.73 14.40
C ASP A 373 40.05 13.06 14.98
N GLY A 374 39.35 13.62 15.99
CA GLY A 374 39.79 14.83 16.70
C GLY A 374 39.43 16.14 16.00
N CYS A 375 38.41 16.16 15.14
CA CYS A 375 37.92 17.34 14.44
C CYS A 375 38.98 18.07 13.59
N PRO A 376 39.71 17.38 12.69
CA PRO A 376 40.77 18.02 11.92
C PRO A 376 40.20 19.10 10.97
N GLU A 377 40.99 20.15 10.70
CA GLU A 377 40.56 21.35 9.96
C GLU A 377 40.00 21.07 8.56
N VAL A 378 40.36 19.92 7.98
CA VAL A 378 39.89 19.45 6.67
C VAL A 378 38.37 19.20 6.61
N GLY A 379 37.70 19.06 7.77
CA GLY A 379 36.24 18.99 7.89
C GLY A 379 35.62 17.65 7.44
N THR A 380 34.29 17.55 7.56
CA THR A 380 33.51 16.31 7.31
C THR A 380 33.56 15.79 5.87
N ARG A 381 33.97 16.63 4.91
CA ARG A 381 33.99 16.29 3.47
C ARG A 381 34.93 15.12 3.13
N PHE A 382 36.01 14.94 3.88
CA PHE A 382 36.96 13.84 3.65
C PHE A 382 36.44 12.49 4.16
N TYR A 383 35.54 12.49 5.14
CA TYR A 383 34.96 11.28 5.73
C TYR A 383 33.70 10.82 5.00
N ARG A 384 33.09 11.69 4.18
CA ARG A 384 31.86 11.37 3.44
C ARG A 384 31.98 10.13 2.56
N LYS A 385 33.10 9.97 1.85
CA LYS A 385 33.32 8.80 0.98
C LYS A 385 33.43 7.50 1.78
N GLN A 386 34.16 7.55 2.90
CA GLN A 386 34.29 6.41 3.82
C GLN A 386 32.95 6.06 4.46
N ALA A 387 32.17 7.06 4.91
CA ALA A 387 30.83 6.88 5.44
C ALA A 387 29.88 6.24 4.41
N GLU A 388 29.93 6.71 3.17
CA GLU A 388 29.14 6.13 2.07
C GLU A 388 29.50 4.66 1.81
N GLU A 389 30.79 4.32 1.75
CA GLU A 389 31.26 2.95 1.54
C GLU A 389 30.83 2.02 2.70
N GLN A 390 30.96 2.46 3.95
CA GLN A 390 30.52 1.69 5.12
C GLN A 390 29.02 1.42 5.13
N LEU A 391 28.19 2.44 4.88
CA LEU A 391 26.74 2.27 4.81
C LEU A 391 26.32 1.40 3.62
N ARG A 392 26.92 1.57 2.43
CA ARG A 392 26.63 0.71 1.27
C ARG A 392 27.02 -0.74 1.52
N LYS A 393 28.13 -0.97 2.22
CA LYS A 393 28.62 -2.31 2.56
C LYS A 393 27.61 -3.02 3.47
N LEU A 394 27.19 -2.39 4.58
CA LEU A 394 26.19 -2.94 5.49
C LEU A 394 24.83 -3.19 4.83
N LEU A 395 24.42 -2.32 3.91
CA LEU A 395 23.18 -2.50 3.15
C LEU A 395 23.27 -3.63 2.10
N LYS A 396 24.49 -4.03 1.66
CA LYS A 396 24.73 -5.06 0.64
C LYS A 396 25.17 -6.42 1.19
N GLU A 397 25.92 -6.48 2.28
CA GLU A 397 26.59 -7.70 2.79
C GLU A 397 25.66 -8.74 3.43
N HIS A 398 24.37 -8.45 3.54
CA HIS A 398 23.36 -9.36 4.07
C HIS A 398 22.25 -9.69 3.06
N LYS A 399 22.53 -9.55 1.75
CA LYS A 399 21.76 -10.19 0.67
C LYS A 399 22.31 -11.58 0.41
#